data_AF-A0A0B2UZP0-F1
#
_entry.id   AF-A0A0B2UZP0-F1
#
_cell.length_a   1.000
_cell.length_b   1.000
_cell.length_c   1.000
_cell.angle_alpha   90.00
_cell.angle_beta   90.00
_cell.angle_gamma   90.00
#
_symmetry.space_group_name_H-M   'P 1'
#
loop_
_entity.id
_entity.type
_entity.pdbx_description
1 polymer ?
#
loop_
_entity_poly.entity_id
_entity_poly.type
_entity_poly.pdbx_seq_one_letter_code
_entity_poly.pdbx_strand_id
1 'polypeptide(L)'
;MQLVPPIPISVPAAGTLLVTAIQMELGAVLDIQKHHDDKAYVRLVSCYIRKGMVNSKVENMGLLTTIVNLKYQNQMNEKAEDVIQRTICGDIQDIIDSEFNTRVAKIPAVISIKDVAQTLLKSVAKRRHSRAVRGTTLGNVSRAMIEHDRIPHAIAHIPSAARAHSIPNVASAVVSLPTNLQPVSSQLETLVLGATFNLEKLSPLILSLSILDTSATYDKFFVGINGDVYVHNHSSIRNPYTRPESLKFVTPTNGKALELLISEYTVNTLLLKAHSVGAVVFRIGSNTPVFGKLLQTTCSFDEVCLSDSVSEPGEKYPDKQLEMIVRSTKPPYIHFARDMATLHFEGRSLFYIEGTTEKVGVIPFETTMVVKARTENGRVHGTFSIPSLEYKNDVDFFDLPVDSLRGFRDANKGALLNVINAKLKEGIALELDEKSHIYNISVAFMNEAVLIQGGKLKATSDCEQSGEAYLNEEYR
;
A
#
# COMPACT_ATOMS: atom_id res chain seq x y z
N MET A 1 -3.03 -4.65 -94.44
CA MET A 1 -2.48 -3.73 -93.43
C MET A 1 -2.32 -4.52 -92.14
N GLN A 2 -1.08 -4.83 -91.78
CA GLN A 2 -0.75 -5.66 -90.61
C GLN A 2 -0.60 -4.71 -89.43
N LEU A 3 -1.49 -4.80 -88.45
CA LEU A 3 -1.45 -4.00 -87.22
C LEU A 3 -0.17 -4.34 -86.47
N VAL A 4 0.74 -3.38 -86.40
CA VAL A 4 1.94 -3.45 -85.56
C VAL A 4 1.46 -3.58 -84.10
N PRO A 5 1.92 -4.59 -83.33
CA PRO A 5 1.53 -4.72 -81.94
C PRO A 5 2.00 -3.47 -81.17
N PRO A 6 1.18 -2.94 -80.23
CA PRO A 6 1.53 -1.73 -79.51
C PRO A 6 2.84 -1.95 -78.74
N ILE A 7 3.83 -1.10 -79.02
CA ILE A 7 5.07 -1.05 -78.26
C ILE A 7 4.71 -0.56 -76.85
N PRO A 8 4.98 -1.32 -75.78
CA PRO A 8 4.71 -0.85 -74.43
C PRO A 8 5.70 0.28 -74.10
N ILE A 9 5.23 1.52 -74.19
CA ILE A 9 5.96 2.70 -73.73
C ILE A 9 5.76 2.78 -72.21
N SER A 10 6.77 2.43 -71.43
CA SER A 10 6.80 2.73 -70.00
C SER A 10 7.22 4.19 -69.81
N VAL A 11 6.25 5.08 -69.57
CA VAL A 11 6.56 6.47 -69.20
C VAL A 11 6.80 6.52 -67.69
N PRO A 12 7.99 6.89 -67.21
CA PRO A 12 8.21 7.11 -65.79
C PRO A 12 7.36 8.30 -65.35
N ALA A 13 6.40 8.05 -64.46
CA ALA A 13 5.56 9.07 -63.84
C ALA A 13 5.87 9.13 -62.35
N ALA A 14 6.09 10.34 -61.84
CA ALA A 14 6.26 10.62 -60.42
C ALA A 14 5.18 11.60 -59.98
N GLY A 15 4.64 11.42 -58.77
CA GLY A 15 3.62 12.26 -58.18
C GLY A 15 3.59 12.07 -56.67
N THR A 16 2.86 12.91 -55.97
CA THR A 16 2.70 12.85 -54.51
C THR A 16 1.33 12.25 -54.19
N LEU A 17 1.29 11.19 -53.38
CA LEU A 17 0.03 10.64 -52.89
C LEU A 17 -0.38 11.39 -51.62
N LEU A 18 -1.48 12.14 -51.66
CA LEU A 18 -2.11 12.72 -50.48
C LEU A 18 -3.18 11.77 -49.94
N VAL A 19 -2.98 11.31 -48.71
CA VAL A 19 -3.96 10.49 -47.99
C VAL A 19 -4.58 11.33 -46.87
N THR A 20 -5.91 11.30 -46.77
CA THR A 20 -6.69 11.98 -45.75
C THR A 20 -7.55 10.97 -45.04
N ALA A 21 -7.39 10.86 -43.72
CA ALA A 21 -8.20 9.99 -42.89
C ALA A 21 -8.94 10.83 -41.84
N ILE A 22 -10.26 10.67 -41.77
CA ILE A 22 -11.13 11.45 -40.88
C ILE A 22 -12.00 10.54 -40.02
N GLN A 23 -12.29 11.00 -38.80
CA GLN A 23 -13.16 10.32 -37.83
C GLN A 23 -12.77 8.85 -37.57
N MET A 24 -11.47 8.59 -37.51
CA MET A 24 -10.96 7.25 -37.26
C MET A 24 -11.25 6.78 -35.83
N GLU A 25 -11.90 5.63 -35.70
CA GLU A 25 -12.07 4.90 -34.45
C GLU A 25 -11.22 3.63 -34.52
N LEU A 26 -10.30 3.45 -33.59
CA LEU A 26 -9.46 2.25 -33.53
C LEU A 26 -9.97 1.29 -32.46
N GLY A 27 -10.08 0.01 -32.82
CA GLY A 27 -10.31 -1.07 -31.87
C GLY A 27 -9.01 -1.83 -31.61
N ALA A 28 -8.57 -1.88 -30.36
CA ALA A 28 -7.47 -2.73 -29.91
C ALA A 28 -7.96 -3.65 -28.78
N VAL A 29 -7.59 -4.92 -28.85
CA VAL A 29 -7.86 -5.93 -27.81
C VAL A 29 -6.53 -6.32 -27.19
N LEU A 30 -6.42 -6.11 -25.89
CA LEU A 30 -5.22 -6.39 -25.10
C LEU A 30 -5.50 -7.53 -24.13
N ASP A 31 -4.49 -8.35 -23.89
CA ASP A 31 -4.52 -9.40 -22.89
C ASP A 31 -3.28 -9.31 -21.99
N ILE A 32 -3.41 -9.72 -20.72
CA ILE A 32 -2.28 -9.79 -19.79
C ILE A 32 -1.95 -11.25 -19.57
N GLN A 33 -0.72 -11.62 -19.90
CA GLN A 33 -0.19 -12.96 -19.77
C GLN A 33 1.06 -12.94 -18.90
N LYS A 34 1.53 -14.13 -18.52
CA LYS A 34 2.82 -14.31 -17.88
C LYS A 34 3.78 -15.06 -18.78
N HIS A 35 5.04 -14.63 -18.75
CA HIS A 35 6.13 -15.33 -19.39
C HIS A 35 6.60 -16.52 -18.53
N HIS A 36 7.49 -17.35 -19.07
CA HIS A 36 8.04 -18.51 -18.37
C HIS A 36 8.87 -18.15 -17.13
N ASP A 37 9.33 -16.90 -17.03
CA ASP A 37 10.07 -16.35 -15.90
C ASP A 37 9.17 -15.67 -14.85
N ASP A 38 7.86 -15.96 -14.88
CA ASP A 38 6.80 -15.37 -14.03
C ASP A 38 6.66 -13.85 -14.16
N LYS A 39 7.25 -13.21 -15.18
CA LYS A 39 7.01 -11.79 -15.46
C LYS A 39 5.73 -11.60 -16.25
N ALA A 40 4.92 -10.66 -15.78
CA ALA A 40 3.71 -10.25 -16.48
C ALA A 40 4.05 -9.40 -17.71
N TYR A 41 3.29 -9.56 -18.78
CA TYR A 41 3.34 -8.72 -19.98
C TYR A 41 1.95 -8.56 -20.60
N VAL A 42 1.74 -7.43 -21.25
CA VAL A 42 0.58 -7.09 -22.06
C VAL A 42 0.85 -7.53 -23.50
N ARG A 43 -0.13 -8.17 -24.11
CA ARG A 43 -0.10 -8.64 -25.49
C ARG A 43 -1.23 -7.99 -26.28
N LEU A 44 -0.91 -7.47 -27.46
CA LEU A 44 -1.91 -7.07 -28.46
C LEU A 44 -2.47 -8.34 -29.13
N VAL A 45 -3.76 -8.60 -28.95
CA VAL A 45 -4.44 -9.75 -29.55
C VAL A 45 -4.97 -9.40 -30.95
N SER A 46 -5.54 -8.21 -31.08
CA SER A 46 -6.02 -7.69 -32.36
C SER A 46 -6.02 -6.17 -32.37
N CYS A 47 -5.76 -5.58 -33.52
CA CYS A 47 -5.87 -4.14 -33.76
C CYS A 47 -6.45 -3.90 -35.15
N TYR A 48 -7.48 -3.07 -35.24
CA TYR A 48 -8.19 -2.79 -36.48
C TYR A 48 -8.92 -1.44 -36.43
N ILE A 49 -9.12 -0.84 -37.59
CA ILE A 49 -9.94 0.36 -37.73
C ILE A 49 -11.42 -0.06 -37.66
N ARG A 50 -12.16 0.49 -36.70
CA ARG A 50 -13.60 0.21 -36.50
C ARG A 50 -14.48 1.09 -37.38
N LYS A 51 -14.12 2.36 -37.48
CA LYS A 51 -14.83 3.38 -38.25
C LYS A 51 -13.83 4.40 -38.76
N GLY A 52 -14.25 5.12 -39.79
CA GLY A 52 -13.50 6.22 -40.37
C GLY A 52 -13.72 6.28 -41.88
N MET A 53 -13.23 7.35 -42.48
CA MET A 53 -13.18 7.48 -43.92
C MET A 53 -11.74 7.77 -44.34
N VAL A 54 -11.20 6.94 -45.23
CA VAL A 54 -9.90 7.12 -45.85
C VAL A 54 -10.12 7.52 -47.30
N ASN A 55 -9.58 8.66 -47.70
CA ASN A 55 -9.57 9.12 -49.07
C ASN A 55 -8.14 9.44 -49.51
N SER A 56 -7.80 9.01 -50.70
CA SER A 56 -6.48 9.17 -51.28
C SER A 56 -6.58 9.78 -52.68
N LYS A 57 -5.68 10.71 -52.97
CA LYS A 57 -5.56 11.34 -54.28
C LYS A 57 -4.10 11.57 -54.62
N VAL A 58 -3.75 11.41 -55.88
CA VAL A 58 -2.43 11.78 -56.39
C VAL A 58 -2.45 13.24 -56.82
N GLU A 59 -1.38 13.96 -56.48
CA GLU A 59 -1.09 15.32 -56.91
C GLU A 59 0.23 15.35 -57.71
N ASN A 60 0.40 16.38 -58.54
CA ASN A 60 1.65 16.68 -59.24
C ASN A 60 2.16 15.58 -60.22
N MET A 61 1.27 14.75 -60.77
CA MET A 61 1.63 13.69 -61.75
C MET A 61 1.51 14.13 -63.22
N GLY A 62 1.45 15.45 -63.47
CA GLY A 62 1.26 16.04 -64.79
C GLY A 62 -0.09 15.64 -65.43
N LEU A 63 -0.05 15.35 -66.73
CA LEU A 63 -1.23 15.01 -67.55
C LEU A 63 -1.97 13.74 -67.08
N LEU A 64 -1.30 12.88 -66.30
CA LEU A 64 -1.84 11.61 -65.84
C LEU A 64 -2.61 11.72 -64.51
N THR A 65 -2.49 12.85 -63.80
CA THR A 65 -3.09 13.05 -62.47
C THR A 65 -4.59 12.75 -62.45
N THR A 66 -5.35 13.35 -63.38
CA THR A 66 -6.79 13.17 -63.48
C THR A 66 -7.18 11.73 -63.83
N ILE A 67 -6.43 11.09 -64.74
CA ILE A 67 -6.69 9.72 -65.19
C ILE A 67 -6.48 8.74 -64.03
N VAL A 68 -5.42 8.92 -63.25
CA VAL A 68 -5.13 8.06 -62.09
C VAL A 68 -6.16 8.24 -60.99
N ASN A 69 -6.50 9.48 -60.66
CA ASN A 69 -7.52 9.76 -59.64
C ASN A 69 -8.90 9.25 -60.03
N LEU A 70 -9.28 9.25 -61.32
CA LEU A 70 -10.55 8.67 -61.77
C LEU A 70 -10.54 7.14 -61.82
N LYS A 71 -9.45 6.54 -62.30
CA LYS A 71 -9.38 5.09 -62.56
C LYS A 71 -9.06 4.27 -61.33
N TYR A 72 -8.17 4.76 -60.46
CA TYR A 72 -7.57 3.99 -59.37
C TYR A 72 -8.03 4.43 -57.98
N GLN A 73 -9.00 5.35 -57.85
CA GLN A 73 -9.45 5.89 -56.57
C GLN A 73 -9.73 4.83 -55.51
N ASN A 74 -10.55 3.83 -55.86
CA ASN A 74 -10.94 2.77 -54.93
C ASN A 74 -9.74 1.92 -54.48
N GLN A 75 -8.85 1.58 -55.43
CA GLN A 75 -7.64 0.79 -55.13
C GLN A 75 -6.66 1.58 -54.26
N MET A 76 -6.52 2.87 -54.52
CA MET A 76 -5.67 3.74 -53.70
C MET A 76 -6.27 3.90 -52.29
N ASN A 77 -7.58 4.07 -52.17
CA ASN A 77 -8.25 4.19 -50.86
C ASN A 77 -8.11 2.91 -50.03
N GLU A 78 -8.40 1.75 -50.63
CA GLU A 78 -8.24 0.44 -49.99
C GLU A 78 -6.78 0.21 -49.57
N LYS A 79 -5.83 0.56 -50.42
CA LYS A 79 -4.41 0.42 -50.09
C LYS A 79 -3.96 1.39 -49.00
N ALA A 80 -4.46 2.62 -49.04
CA ALA A 80 -4.18 3.63 -48.02
C ALA A 80 -4.71 3.19 -46.66
N GLU A 81 -5.93 2.63 -46.60
CA GLU A 81 -6.52 2.11 -45.36
C GLU A 81 -5.70 0.96 -44.77
N ASP A 82 -5.31 0.00 -45.62
CA ASP A 82 -4.44 -1.14 -45.24
C ASP A 82 -3.06 -0.68 -44.72
N VAL A 83 -2.45 0.33 -45.36
CA VAL A 83 -1.20 0.93 -44.88
C VAL A 83 -1.40 1.63 -43.54
N ILE A 84 -2.42 2.49 -43.41
CA ILE A 84 -2.71 3.23 -42.17
C ILE A 84 -2.93 2.25 -41.01
N GLN A 85 -3.76 1.22 -41.20
CA GLN A 85 -4.01 0.23 -40.16
C GLN A 85 -2.71 -0.46 -39.73
N ARG A 86 -1.89 -0.91 -40.69
CA ARG A 86 -0.63 -1.59 -40.39
C ARG A 86 0.35 -0.68 -39.64
N THR A 87 0.45 0.60 -40.02
CA THR A 87 1.31 1.58 -39.34
C THR A 87 0.83 1.83 -37.92
N ILE A 88 -0.43 2.24 -37.72
CA ILE A 88 -0.97 2.56 -36.38
C ILE A 88 -0.91 1.34 -35.45
N CYS A 89 -1.25 0.16 -35.94
CA CYS A 89 -1.19 -1.05 -35.13
C CYS A 89 0.26 -1.46 -34.80
N GLY A 90 1.21 -1.19 -35.69
CA GLY A 90 2.65 -1.30 -35.41
C GLY A 90 3.08 -0.36 -34.30
N ASP A 91 2.73 0.93 -34.41
CA ASP A 91 3.05 1.94 -33.39
C ASP A 91 2.48 1.56 -32.01
N ILE A 92 1.26 1.01 -31.96
CA ILE A 92 0.65 0.54 -30.72
C ILE A 92 1.40 -0.64 -30.13
N GLN A 93 1.81 -1.60 -30.97
CA GLN A 93 2.64 -2.72 -30.52
C GLN A 93 3.96 -2.21 -29.91
N ASP A 94 4.59 -1.23 -30.56
CA ASP A 94 5.83 -0.63 -30.07
C ASP A 94 5.64 0.11 -28.74
N ILE A 95 4.52 0.83 -28.56
CA ILE A 95 4.16 1.46 -27.28
C ILE A 95 3.94 0.41 -26.20
N ILE A 96 3.24 -0.67 -26.52
CA ILE A 96 3.00 -1.78 -25.57
C ILE A 96 4.34 -2.36 -25.12
N ASP A 97 5.25 -2.64 -26.04
CA ASP A 97 6.52 -3.28 -25.72
C ASP A 97 7.49 -2.34 -25.00
N SER A 98 7.59 -1.08 -25.45
CA SER A 98 8.55 -0.12 -24.90
C SER A 98 8.09 0.54 -23.60
N GLU A 99 6.80 0.78 -23.42
CA GLU A 99 6.29 1.50 -22.25
C GLU A 99 5.50 0.63 -21.28
N PHE A 100 4.54 -0.16 -21.77
CA PHE A 100 3.66 -0.94 -20.89
C PHE A 100 4.41 -2.15 -20.33
N ASN A 101 5.00 -2.97 -21.19
CA ASN A 101 5.71 -4.18 -20.80
C ASN A 101 6.92 -3.88 -19.93
N THR A 102 7.61 -2.75 -20.15
CA THR A 102 8.72 -2.32 -19.28
C THR A 102 8.27 -1.90 -17.87
N ARG A 103 7.02 -1.45 -17.69
CA ARG A 103 6.44 -1.12 -16.38
C ARG A 103 5.81 -2.34 -15.71
N VAL A 104 5.05 -3.13 -16.46
CA VAL A 104 4.36 -4.33 -15.96
C VAL A 104 5.37 -5.40 -15.53
N ALA A 105 6.49 -5.54 -16.25
CA ALA A 105 7.58 -6.44 -15.85
C ALA A 105 8.27 -6.07 -14.53
N LYS A 106 8.06 -4.85 -14.00
CA LYS A 106 8.57 -4.42 -12.68
C LYS A 106 7.65 -4.83 -11.53
N ILE A 107 6.44 -5.32 -11.84
CA ILE A 107 5.54 -5.85 -10.81
C ILE A 107 6.20 -7.13 -10.26
N PRO A 108 6.50 -7.17 -8.96
CA PRO A 108 7.24 -8.29 -8.40
C PRO A 108 6.37 -9.56 -8.38
N ALA A 109 6.92 -10.67 -8.85
CA ALA A 109 6.28 -11.98 -8.76
C ALA A 109 6.30 -12.55 -7.33
N VAL A 110 7.12 -11.98 -6.44
CA VAL A 110 7.23 -12.35 -5.03
C VAL A 110 7.53 -11.12 -4.17
N ILE A 111 7.00 -11.09 -2.96
CA ILE A 111 7.27 -10.00 -2.00
C ILE A 111 7.61 -10.55 -0.61
N SER A 112 8.53 -9.89 0.08
CA SER A 112 8.85 -10.20 1.47
C SER A 112 7.73 -9.77 2.40
N ILE A 113 7.29 -10.67 3.29
CA ILE A 113 6.27 -10.35 4.30
C ILE A 113 6.76 -9.28 5.26
N LYS A 114 8.07 -9.23 5.55
CA LYS A 114 8.68 -8.17 6.36
C LYS A 114 8.42 -6.80 5.74
N ASP A 115 8.63 -6.66 4.43
CA ASP A 115 8.48 -5.38 3.73
C ASP A 115 7.02 -4.92 3.69
N VAL A 116 6.09 -5.87 3.49
CA VAL A 116 4.64 -5.64 3.60
C VAL A 116 4.31 -5.13 5.01
N ALA A 117 4.77 -5.83 6.06
CA ALA A 117 4.49 -5.46 7.43
C ALA A 117 5.10 -4.10 7.81
N GLN A 118 6.32 -3.80 7.36
CA GLN A 118 6.96 -2.50 7.57
C GLN A 118 6.15 -1.36 6.93
N THR A 119 5.66 -1.57 5.71
CA THR A 119 4.86 -0.57 5.00
C THR A 119 3.55 -0.29 5.74
N LEU A 120 2.89 -1.34 6.22
CA LEU A 120 1.65 -1.22 7.02
C LEU A 120 1.88 -0.61 8.40
N LEU A 121 3.03 -0.81 9.04
CA LEU A 121 3.32 -0.20 10.34
C LEU A 121 3.73 1.28 10.22
N LYS A 122 4.46 1.64 9.15
CA LYS A 122 4.87 3.02 8.88
C LYS A 122 3.68 3.93 8.59
N SER A 123 2.67 3.43 7.88
CA SER A 123 1.44 4.20 7.58
C SER A 123 0.67 4.59 8.84
N VAL A 124 0.71 3.74 9.88
CA VAL A 124 0.09 4.06 11.17
C VAL A 124 0.95 5.04 12.00
N ALA A 125 2.27 5.02 11.83
CA ALA A 125 3.21 5.85 12.60
C ALA A 125 3.40 7.29 12.06
N LYS A 126 3.15 7.55 10.77
CA LYS A 126 3.49 8.82 10.08
C LYS A 126 2.79 10.10 10.58
N ARG A 127 1.97 10.05 11.63
CA ARG A 127 1.05 11.13 12.02
C ARG A 127 1.55 12.18 13.02
N ARG A 128 2.86 12.43 13.15
CA ARG A 128 3.34 13.43 14.15
C ARG A 128 4.26 14.56 13.73
N HIS A 129 4.52 14.77 12.44
CA HIS A 129 5.24 15.99 12.00
C HIS A 129 4.46 16.78 10.96
N SER A 130 3.31 17.36 11.34
CA SER A 130 2.68 18.47 10.62
C SER A 130 1.63 19.19 11.49
N ARG A 131 2.07 19.70 12.65
CA ARG A 131 1.40 20.86 13.31
C ARG A 131 2.48 21.70 13.99
N ALA A 132 3.12 22.57 13.22
CA ALA A 132 3.90 23.68 13.74
C ALA A 132 3.27 24.99 13.25
N VAL A 133 2.76 25.74 14.24
CA VAL A 133 2.55 27.19 14.27
C VAL A 133 1.60 27.77 13.22
N ARG A 134 0.30 27.72 13.51
CA ARG A 134 -0.63 28.77 13.05
C ARG A 134 -0.54 29.90 14.07
N GLY A 135 0.28 30.90 13.79
CA GLY A 135 0.39 32.11 14.59
C GLY A 135 -0.99 32.76 14.74
N THR A 136 -1.43 32.89 15.98
CA THR A 136 -2.59 33.67 16.39
C THR A 136 -2.29 35.16 16.19
N THR A 137 -2.95 35.81 15.25
CA THR A 137 -3.08 37.27 15.21
C THR A 137 -4.55 37.65 15.26
N LEU A 138 -5.02 37.97 16.47
CA LEU A 138 -6.23 38.75 16.70
C LEU A 138 -5.96 39.62 17.93
N GLY A 139 -5.71 40.90 17.67
CA GLY A 139 -5.53 41.95 18.66
C GLY A 139 -5.82 43.29 17.98
N ASN A 140 -7.06 43.75 18.13
CA ASN A 140 -7.59 45.00 17.61
C ASN A 140 -6.77 46.21 18.11
N VAL A 141 -6.46 47.15 17.21
CA VAL A 141 -6.15 48.54 17.56
C VAL A 141 -7.07 49.46 16.76
N SER A 142 -7.76 50.32 17.50
CA SER A 142 -8.77 51.27 17.03
C SER A 142 -8.17 52.51 16.33
N ARG A 143 -8.79 52.89 15.21
CA ARG A 143 -9.35 54.21 14.83
C ARG A 143 -8.54 55.51 15.11
N ALA A 144 -8.06 56.16 14.03
CA ALA A 144 -8.15 57.60 13.68
C ALA A 144 -7.30 57.84 12.40
N MET A 145 -7.83 58.10 11.20
CA MET A 145 -8.28 59.39 10.60
C MET A 145 -7.29 60.58 10.72
N ILE A 146 -7.14 61.30 9.60
CA ILE A 146 -6.28 62.46 9.24
C ILE A 146 -5.15 62.00 8.27
N GLU A 147 -5.32 62.04 6.94
CA GLU A 147 -5.48 63.18 6.01
C GLU A 147 -4.16 63.90 5.64
N HIS A 148 -3.90 63.89 4.33
CA HIS A 148 -3.12 64.81 3.50
C HIS A 148 -1.58 64.86 3.55
N ASP A 149 -1.01 64.40 2.42
CA ASP A 149 -0.29 65.21 1.42
C ASP A 149 1.25 65.16 1.36
N ARG A 150 1.71 65.12 0.09
CA ARG A 150 3.03 65.51 -0.48
C ARG A 150 4.26 64.59 -0.40
N ILE A 151 4.48 63.93 -1.55
CA ILE A 151 5.72 63.74 -2.35
C ILE A 151 6.53 65.09 -2.35
N PRO A 152 7.90 65.14 -2.34
CA PRO A 152 8.71 64.59 -3.44
C PRO A 152 10.16 64.09 -3.19
N HIS A 153 10.58 63.25 -4.16
CA HIS A 153 11.86 63.20 -4.90
C HIS A 153 13.17 63.62 -4.18
N ALA A 154 14.32 62.98 -4.35
CA ALA A 154 14.79 61.89 -5.20
C ALA A 154 16.29 61.62 -4.87
N ILE A 155 16.89 60.70 -5.63
CA ILE A 155 18.31 60.63 -6.03
C ILE A 155 19.20 59.63 -5.26
N ALA A 156 19.38 58.48 -5.95
CA ALA A 156 20.64 57.79 -6.30
C ALA A 156 21.75 57.61 -5.25
N HIS A 157 22.17 56.36 -5.03
CA HIS A 157 23.32 55.76 -5.74
C HIS A 157 23.66 54.35 -5.19
N ILE A 158 23.87 53.42 -6.13
CA ILE A 158 24.65 52.16 -6.06
C ILE A 158 26.15 52.56 -5.96
N PRO A 159 27.12 51.85 -5.30
CA PRO A 159 27.46 50.41 -5.40
C PRO A 159 27.88 49.71 -4.07
N SER A 160 27.70 48.39 -3.93
CA SER A 160 28.60 47.28 -4.35
C SER A 160 30.04 47.37 -3.84
N ALA A 161 30.44 46.43 -2.97
CA ALA A 161 31.53 45.45 -3.21
C ALA A 161 32.21 44.95 -1.92
N ALA A 162 32.72 43.72 -2.03
CA ALA A 162 33.77 43.05 -1.24
C ALA A 162 33.36 42.53 0.17
N ARG A 163 33.27 41.23 0.47
CA ARG A 163 34.21 40.08 0.34
C ARG A 163 35.27 40.06 1.46
N ALA A 164 35.45 38.84 2.02
CA ALA A 164 36.48 38.33 2.95
C ALA A 164 35.99 38.17 4.40
N HIS A 165 35.68 36.94 4.86
CA HIS A 165 36.61 35.93 5.39
C HIS A 165 37.40 36.39 6.62
N SER A 166 37.04 35.89 7.82
CA SER A 166 37.88 35.00 8.66
C SER A 166 37.48 34.98 10.16
N ILE A 167 37.00 33.82 10.61
CA ILE A 167 37.34 32.99 11.81
C ILE A 167 38.29 33.61 12.90
N PRO A 168 38.38 33.09 14.15
CA PRO A 168 37.43 33.06 15.30
C PRO A 168 38.04 33.55 16.66
N ASN A 169 37.19 33.51 17.71
CA ASN A 169 37.47 33.00 19.08
C ASN A 169 38.16 33.88 20.18
N VAL A 170 37.38 34.13 21.26
CA VAL A 170 37.60 33.73 22.69
C VAL A 170 37.31 34.86 23.72
N ALA A 171 36.56 34.45 24.77
CA ALA A 171 36.43 35.00 26.13
C ALA A 171 35.64 36.31 26.32
N SER A 172 34.82 36.50 27.36
CA SER A 172 34.32 35.68 28.48
C SER A 172 33.20 36.50 29.16
N ALA A 173 32.43 35.84 30.03
CA ALA A 173 31.66 36.38 31.18
C ALA A 173 30.12 36.24 31.15
N VAL A 174 29.67 35.05 31.57
CA VAL A 174 28.73 34.77 32.68
C VAL A 174 27.53 35.71 32.90
N VAL A 175 26.31 35.18 32.73
CA VAL A 175 25.26 35.16 33.78
C VAL A 175 24.42 33.89 33.62
N SER A 176 24.43 33.06 34.66
CA SER A 176 23.64 31.84 34.83
C SER A 176 22.25 32.14 35.39
N LEU A 177 21.18 31.64 34.76
CA LEU A 177 19.85 31.48 35.35
C LEU A 177 19.37 30.03 35.18
N PRO A 178 18.66 29.45 36.17
CA PRO A 178 18.38 28.01 36.21
C PRO A 178 17.22 27.68 35.27
N THR A 179 17.48 26.83 34.27
CA THR A 179 16.42 26.19 33.47
C THR A 179 16.27 24.76 33.93
N ASN A 180 15.59 24.57 35.06
CA ASN A 180 15.06 23.27 35.44
C ASN A 180 13.58 23.25 35.07
N LEU A 181 13.33 23.08 33.78
CA LEU A 181 12.05 22.70 33.21
C LEU A 181 12.39 21.68 32.14
N GLN A 182 12.56 20.43 32.59
CA GLN A 182 12.58 19.30 31.67
C GLN A 182 11.29 19.35 30.85
N PRO A 183 11.35 19.37 29.51
CA PRO A 183 10.16 19.19 28.72
C PRO A 183 9.71 17.75 28.94
N VAL A 184 8.54 17.58 29.56
CA VAL A 184 7.84 16.30 29.67
C VAL A 184 7.78 15.70 28.27
N SER A 185 8.63 14.70 28.03
CA SER A 185 8.71 14.04 26.74
C SER A 185 7.37 13.36 26.48
N SER A 186 6.73 13.77 25.40
CA SER A 186 5.53 13.18 24.83
C SER A 186 5.82 11.77 24.29
N GLN A 187 6.05 10.82 25.19
CA GLN A 187 6.03 9.38 24.92
C GLN A 187 4.57 8.92 24.81
N LEU A 188 3.92 9.26 23.70
CA LEU A 188 2.61 8.69 23.35
C LEU A 188 2.79 7.80 22.13
N GLU A 189 3.09 6.54 22.45
CA GLU A 189 2.59 5.33 21.80
C GLU A 189 2.84 5.21 20.29
N THR A 190 4.03 4.73 19.96
CA THR A 190 4.18 3.74 18.89
C THR A 190 3.19 2.59 19.13
N LEU A 191 2.55 2.10 18.07
CA LEU A 191 1.72 0.88 18.10
C LEU A 191 2.34 -0.17 19.02
N VAL A 192 1.53 -0.79 19.89
CA VAL A 192 1.91 -1.90 20.78
C VAL A 192 2.74 -2.96 20.03
N LEU A 193 2.48 -3.17 18.74
CA LEU A 193 3.22 -4.09 17.87
C LEU A 193 4.71 -3.74 17.68
N GLY A 194 5.11 -2.47 17.59
CA GLY A 194 6.50 -2.09 17.30
C GLY A 194 7.47 -2.35 18.46
N ALA A 195 6.98 -2.27 19.69
CA ALA A 195 7.78 -2.56 20.89
C ALA A 195 7.73 -4.04 21.30
N THR A 196 6.66 -4.76 20.91
CA THR A 196 6.42 -6.13 21.38
C THR A 196 6.75 -7.21 20.34
N PHE A 197 6.68 -6.90 19.04
CA PHE A 197 6.85 -7.87 17.95
C PHE A 197 8.16 -7.66 17.19
N ASN A 198 8.95 -8.71 17.03
CA ASN A 198 10.20 -8.65 16.27
C ASN A 198 9.94 -8.91 14.76
N LEU A 199 9.83 -7.83 13.99
CA LEU A 199 9.57 -7.86 12.55
C LEU A 199 10.65 -8.60 11.73
N GLU A 200 11.88 -8.70 12.24
CA GLU A 200 12.97 -9.43 11.57
C GLU A 200 12.68 -10.93 11.47
N LYS A 201 11.86 -11.47 12.38
CA LYS A 201 11.44 -12.87 12.32
C LYS A 201 10.55 -13.19 11.11
N LEU A 202 9.99 -12.17 10.44
CA LEU A 202 9.23 -12.32 9.20
C LEU A 202 10.10 -12.30 7.93
N SER A 203 11.40 -11.97 8.04
CA SER A 203 12.30 -11.90 6.88
C SER A 203 12.38 -13.16 6.01
N PRO A 204 12.28 -14.41 6.52
CA PRO A 204 12.35 -15.58 5.65
C PRO A 204 11.02 -15.87 4.94
N LEU A 205 9.93 -15.16 5.25
CA LEU A 205 8.61 -15.42 4.68
C LEU A 205 8.40 -14.64 3.39
N ILE A 206 8.01 -15.35 2.34
CA ILE A 206 7.77 -14.80 1.00
C ILE A 206 6.33 -15.05 0.60
N LEU A 207 5.67 -14.02 0.09
CA LEU A 207 4.35 -14.09 -0.53
C LEU A 207 4.52 -14.21 -2.05
N SER A 208 3.95 -15.26 -2.63
CA SER A 208 3.91 -15.46 -4.08
C SER A 208 2.81 -14.59 -4.70
N LEU A 209 3.22 -13.75 -5.65
CA LEU A 209 2.37 -12.88 -6.45
C LEU A 209 2.30 -13.31 -7.92
N SER A 210 2.68 -14.56 -8.24
CA SER A 210 2.57 -15.08 -9.62
C SER A 210 1.10 -15.05 -10.08
N ILE A 211 0.91 -14.58 -11.31
CA ILE A 211 -0.41 -14.52 -11.96
C ILE A 211 -0.89 -15.96 -12.21
N LEU A 212 -2.14 -16.22 -11.83
CA LEU A 212 -2.82 -17.48 -12.13
C LEU A 212 -3.62 -17.35 -13.41
N ASP A 213 -4.48 -16.34 -13.47
CA ASP A 213 -5.44 -16.10 -14.53
C ASP A 213 -5.82 -14.61 -14.60
N THR A 214 -6.41 -14.24 -15.72
CA THR A 214 -6.95 -12.91 -15.97
C THR A 214 -8.34 -13.05 -16.57
N SER A 215 -9.22 -12.11 -16.24
CA SER A 215 -10.56 -12.05 -16.84
C SER A 215 -11.05 -10.62 -16.89
N ALA A 216 -12.05 -10.36 -17.74
CA ALA A 216 -12.61 -9.02 -17.91
C ALA A 216 -14.13 -9.07 -18.04
N THR A 217 -14.77 -8.04 -17.52
CA THR A 217 -16.16 -7.68 -17.80
C THR A 217 -16.19 -6.35 -18.55
N TYR A 218 -17.38 -5.81 -18.84
CA TYR A 218 -17.51 -4.50 -19.47
C TYR A 218 -16.97 -3.34 -18.63
N ASP A 219 -16.88 -3.51 -17.31
CA ASP A 219 -16.54 -2.48 -16.34
C ASP A 219 -15.30 -2.79 -15.50
N LYS A 220 -14.82 -4.04 -15.48
CA LYS A 220 -13.73 -4.48 -14.61
C LYS A 220 -12.74 -5.40 -15.33
N PHE A 221 -11.50 -5.30 -14.90
CA PHE A 221 -10.45 -6.25 -15.25
C PHE A 221 -9.96 -6.91 -13.96
N PHE A 222 -9.91 -8.24 -13.95
CA PHE A 222 -9.55 -9.06 -12.82
C PHE A 222 -8.22 -9.76 -13.08
N VAL A 223 -7.35 -9.75 -12.08
CA VAL A 223 -6.09 -10.51 -12.07
C VAL A 223 -6.10 -11.43 -10.87
N GLY A 224 -6.12 -12.73 -11.12
CA GLY A 224 -5.96 -13.74 -10.08
C GLY A 224 -4.50 -13.96 -9.76
N ILE A 225 -4.19 -13.98 -8.47
CA ILE A 225 -2.82 -14.07 -7.94
C ILE A 225 -2.71 -15.28 -7.02
N ASN A 226 -1.56 -15.95 -7.05
CA ASN A 226 -1.29 -17.16 -6.27
C ASN A 226 -1.58 -17.00 -4.76
N GLY A 227 -1.04 -15.94 -4.14
CA GLY A 227 -1.30 -15.59 -2.75
C GLY A 227 -0.79 -16.60 -1.72
N ASP A 228 0.08 -17.55 -2.12
CA ASP A 228 0.67 -18.54 -1.23
C ASP A 228 1.85 -17.94 -0.46
N VAL A 229 2.03 -18.36 0.80
CA VAL A 229 3.16 -17.92 1.63
C VAL A 229 4.07 -19.10 1.93
N TYR A 230 5.36 -18.94 1.64
CA TYR A 230 6.37 -19.98 1.86
C TYR A 230 7.61 -19.42 2.54
N VAL A 231 8.43 -20.33 3.05
CA VAL A 231 9.70 -19.99 3.71
C VAL A 231 10.82 -20.09 2.69
N HIS A 232 11.56 -19.01 2.47
CA HIS A 232 12.70 -18.99 1.57
C HIS A 232 13.77 -20.00 2.03
N ASN A 233 14.28 -20.83 1.11
CA ASN A 233 15.34 -21.83 1.34
C ASN A 233 15.03 -22.96 2.36
N HIS A 234 13.77 -23.17 2.76
CA HIS A 234 13.40 -24.24 3.69
C HIS A 234 12.38 -25.22 3.09
N SER A 235 12.42 -26.47 3.58
CA SER A 235 11.56 -27.58 3.18
C SER A 235 10.07 -27.26 3.27
N SER A 236 9.29 -27.84 2.37
CA SER A 236 7.83 -27.69 2.25
C SER A 236 7.10 -28.11 3.53
N ILE A 237 6.84 -27.17 4.42
CA ILE A 237 5.82 -27.35 5.47
C ILE A 237 4.51 -27.59 4.74
N ARG A 238 3.91 -28.77 4.93
CA ARG A 238 2.61 -29.11 4.32
C ARG A 238 1.59 -28.04 4.70
N ASN A 239 0.97 -27.42 3.70
CA ASN A 239 -0.11 -26.48 3.90
C ASN A 239 -1.43 -27.27 4.02
N PRO A 240 -2.12 -27.26 5.18
CA PRO A 240 -3.41 -27.93 5.33
C PRO A 240 -4.56 -27.11 4.74
N TYR A 241 -4.35 -25.81 4.48
CA TYR A 241 -5.37 -24.94 3.92
C TYR A 241 -5.52 -25.21 2.43
N THR A 242 -6.77 -25.25 1.98
CA THR A 242 -7.08 -25.41 0.55
C THR A 242 -7.35 -24.05 -0.04
N ARG A 243 -6.79 -23.79 -1.22
CA ARG A 243 -7.04 -22.55 -1.94
C ARG A 243 -8.51 -22.52 -2.37
N PRO A 244 -9.22 -21.39 -2.20
CA PRO A 244 -10.58 -21.26 -2.72
C PRO A 244 -10.56 -21.35 -4.25
N GLU A 245 -11.52 -22.09 -4.83
CA GLU A 245 -11.65 -22.22 -6.29
C GLU A 245 -12.01 -20.89 -6.96
N SER A 246 -12.82 -20.06 -6.28
CA SER A 246 -13.14 -18.72 -6.74
C SER A 246 -13.40 -17.79 -5.57
N LEU A 247 -12.97 -16.54 -5.70
CA LEU A 247 -13.36 -15.45 -4.81
C LEU A 247 -14.24 -14.48 -5.59
N LYS A 248 -15.37 -14.09 -5.01
CA LYS A 248 -16.35 -13.22 -5.68
C LYS A 248 -16.36 -11.84 -5.05
N PHE A 249 -16.20 -10.82 -5.88
CA PHE A 249 -16.45 -9.44 -5.50
C PHE A 249 -17.97 -9.23 -5.42
N VAL A 250 -18.51 -9.15 -4.21
CA VAL A 250 -19.98 -9.05 -3.98
C VAL A 250 -20.46 -7.60 -4.04
N THR A 251 -19.56 -6.62 -3.94
CA THR A 251 -19.90 -5.20 -3.89
C THR A 251 -19.78 -4.52 -5.26
N PRO A 252 -20.76 -3.68 -5.67
CA PRO A 252 -20.60 -2.79 -6.81
C PRO A 252 -19.35 -1.92 -6.63
N THR A 253 -18.61 -1.70 -7.71
CA THR A 253 -17.53 -0.72 -7.76
C THR A 253 -18.17 0.67 -7.57
N ASN A 254 -18.11 1.21 -6.36
CA ASN A 254 -18.57 2.57 -6.06
C ASN A 254 -17.60 3.63 -6.65
N GLY A 255 -17.25 3.52 -7.93
CA GLY A 255 -16.25 4.37 -8.60
C GLY A 255 -14.82 4.20 -8.05
N LYS A 256 -14.54 3.08 -7.37
CA LYS A 256 -13.20 2.76 -6.86
C LYS A 256 -12.30 2.30 -8.00
N ALA A 257 -11.04 2.74 -7.98
CA ALA A 257 -10.08 2.47 -9.04
C ALA A 257 -9.30 1.17 -8.82
N LEU A 258 -9.24 0.68 -7.58
CA LEU A 258 -8.61 -0.58 -7.22
C LEU A 258 -9.47 -1.32 -6.21
N GLU A 259 -9.64 -2.63 -6.42
CA GLU A 259 -10.22 -3.56 -5.46
C GLU A 259 -9.25 -4.75 -5.31
N LEU A 260 -8.84 -5.04 -4.08
CA LEU A 260 -7.96 -6.15 -3.71
C LEU A 260 -8.70 -7.04 -2.72
N LEU A 261 -8.77 -8.33 -3.02
CA LEU A 261 -9.41 -9.32 -2.17
C LEU A 261 -8.35 -10.30 -1.66
N ILE A 262 -8.13 -10.31 -0.35
CA ILE A 262 -7.14 -11.17 0.31
C ILE A 262 -7.87 -12.33 0.96
N SER A 263 -7.62 -13.54 0.48
CA SER A 263 -8.29 -14.75 0.97
C SER A 263 -7.88 -15.13 2.40
N GLU A 264 -8.80 -15.81 3.09
CA GLU A 264 -8.54 -16.51 4.34
C GLU A 264 -7.37 -17.49 4.19
N TYR A 265 -7.30 -18.19 3.05
CA TYR A 265 -6.18 -19.08 2.70
C TYR A 265 -4.83 -18.38 2.79
N THR A 266 -4.68 -17.18 2.22
CA THR A 266 -3.43 -16.41 2.23
C THR A 266 -3.03 -16.03 3.65
N VAL A 267 -3.97 -15.53 4.46
CA VAL A 267 -3.69 -15.11 5.84
C VAL A 267 -3.38 -16.31 6.73
N ASN A 268 -4.11 -17.41 6.60
CA ASN A 268 -3.88 -18.63 7.38
C ASN A 268 -2.57 -19.32 7.01
N THR A 269 -2.20 -19.30 5.72
CA THR A 269 -0.89 -19.79 5.29
C THR A 269 0.23 -18.92 5.87
N LEU A 270 0.07 -17.60 5.87
CA LEU A 270 1.01 -16.69 6.53
C LEU A 270 1.17 -17.03 8.02
N LEU A 271 0.07 -17.18 8.76
CA LEU A 271 0.11 -17.50 10.19
C LEU A 271 0.79 -18.85 10.46
N LEU A 272 0.53 -19.86 9.62
CA LEU A 272 1.19 -21.16 9.68
C LEU A 272 2.70 -21.04 9.48
N LYS A 273 3.16 -20.35 8.43
CA LYS A 273 4.59 -20.19 8.19
C LYS A 273 5.25 -19.33 9.26
N ALA A 274 4.60 -18.25 9.70
CA ALA A 274 5.07 -17.41 10.79
C ALA A 274 5.24 -18.19 12.10
N HIS A 275 4.30 -19.08 12.43
CA HIS A 275 4.43 -19.98 13.57
C HIS A 275 5.66 -20.90 13.42
N SER A 276 5.82 -21.53 12.25
CA SER A 276 6.89 -22.50 12.02
C SER A 276 8.31 -21.92 12.11
N VAL A 277 8.48 -20.63 11.77
CA VAL A 277 9.76 -19.93 11.89
C VAL A 277 9.92 -19.21 13.23
N GLY A 278 8.99 -19.40 14.16
CA GLY A 278 9.02 -18.78 15.49
C GLY A 278 8.84 -17.26 15.46
N ALA A 279 8.10 -16.73 14.48
CA ALA A 279 7.81 -15.31 14.36
C ALA A 279 6.63 -14.86 15.24
N VAL A 280 5.71 -15.76 15.61
CA VAL A 280 4.56 -15.44 16.47
C VAL A 280 5.00 -15.44 17.94
N VAL A 281 5.80 -14.42 18.29
CA VAL A 281 6.34 -14.18 19.63
C VAL A 281 6.22 -12.68 19.94
N PHE A 282 5.62 -12.37 21.09
CA PHE A 282 5.43 -11.03 21.60
C PHE A 282 6.14 -10.88 22.94
N ARG A 283 6.92 -9.82 23.11
CA ARG A 283 7.63 -9.51 24.35
C ARG A 283 6.96 -8.30 24.99
N ILE A 284 6.55 -8.43 26.24
CA ILE A 284 5.84 -7.42 26.99
C ILE A 284 6.63 -7.19 28.27
N GLY A 285 7.17 -6.00 28.44
CA GLY A 285 8.01 -5.63 29.59
C GLY A 285 7.66 -4.23 30.11
N SER A 286 8.56 -3.63 30.89
CA SER A 286 8.34 -2.30 31.50
C SER A 286 8.03 -1.21 30.48
N ASN A 287 8.59 -1.32 29.29
CA ASN A 287 8.42 -0.37 28.18
C ASN A 287 7.07 -0.49 27.45
N THR A 288 6.24 -1.48 27.77
CA THR A 288 4.97 -1.69 27.08
C THR A 288 3.86 -0.86 27.73
N PRO A 289 3.20 0.06 27.00
CA PRO A 289 2.14 0.91 27.56
C PRO A 289 1.03 0.06 28.20
N VAL A 290 0.55 0.50 29.36
CA VAL A 290 -0.45 -0.19 30.22
C VAL A 290 0.06 -1.51 30.82
N PHE A 291 0.55 -2.44 30.00
CA PHE A 291 0.99 -3.76 30.47
C PHE A 291 2.27 -3.76 31.30
N GLY A 292 3.19 -2.82 31.08
CA GLY A 292 4.42 -2.75 31.85
C GLY A 292 4.18 -2.56 33.35
N LYS A 293 3.21 -1.70 33.72
CA LYS A 293 2.81 -1.49 35.11
C LYS A 293 2.15 -2.72 35.73
N LEU A 294 1.30 -3.42 34.96
CA LEU A 294 0.65 -4.66 35.38
C LEU A 294 1.64 -5.81 35.66
N LEU A 295 2.87 -5.71 35.16
CA LEU A 295 3.93 -6.69 35.37
C LEU A 295 4.90 -6.33 36.51
N GLN A 296 4.66 -5.23 37.23
CA GLN A 296 5.37 -4.94 38.48
C GLN A 296 4.88 -5.88 39.57
N THR A 297 5.80 -6.43 40.36
CA THR A 297 5.45 -7.37 41.43
C THR A 297 4.89 -6.68 42.65
N THR A 298 5.23 -5.43 42.92
CA THR A 298 4.72 -4.64 44.06
C THR A 298 4.03 -3.37 43.57
N CYS A 299 2.99 -2.95 44.28
CA CYS A 299 2.15 -1.83 43.88
C CYS A 299 2.58 -0.58 44.67
N SER A 300 2.70 0.55 43.98
CA SER A 300 2.86 1.85 44.63
C SER A 300 1.50 2.47 44.95
N PHE A 301 1.47 3.58 45.69
CA PHE A 301 0.21 4.27 46.01
C PHE A 301 -0.44 4.76 44.70
N ASP A 302 -1.70 4.37 44.46
CA ASP A 302 -2.50 4.67 43.25
C ASP A 302 -2.08 3.97 41.94
N GLU A 303 -1.28 2.90 41.97
CA GLU A 303 -0.92 2.12 40.78
C GLU A 303 -1.41 0.67 40.84
N VAL A 304 -1.91 0.15 39.69
CA VAL A 304 -2.28 -1.26 39.56
C VAL A 304 -1.08 -2.09 39.13
N CYS A 305 -0.75 -3.10 39.92
CA CYS A 305 0.35 -4.02 39.66
C CYS A 305 -0.10 -5.50 39.68
N LEU A 306 0.85 -6.43 39.55
CA LEU A 306 0.56 -7.85 39.57
C LEU A 306 0.00 -8.33 40.93
N SER A 307 0.52 -7.77 42.03
CA SER A 307 0.10 -8.12 43.40
C SER A 307 -1.34 -7.78 43.73
N ASP A 308 -1.98 -6.88 43.00
CA ASP A 308 -3.42 -6.62 43.16
C ASP A 308 -4.29 -7.80 42.69
N SER A 309 -3.75 -8.64 41.80
CA SER A 309 -4.46 -9.79 41.24
C SER A 309 -3.96 -11.13 41.81
N VAL A 310 -2.68 -11.20 42.16
CA VAL A 310 -1.98 -12.42 42.61
C VAL A 310 -0.90 -11.98 43.60
N SER A 311 -1.03 -12.32 44.89
CA SER A 311 -0.16 -11.78 45.97
C SER A 311 1.27 -12.32 45.98
N GLU A 312 1.46 -13.57 45.55
CA GLU A 312 2.70 -14.35 45.66
C GLU A 312 3.92 -13.71 44.95
N PRO A 313 3.79 -13.07 43.76
CA PRO A 313 4.85 -12.29 43.14
C PRO A 313 5.46 -11.20 44.03
N GLY A 314 4.63 -10.43 44.74
CA GLY A 314 5.10 -9.34 45.61
C GLY A 314 5.83 -9.85 46.86
N GLU A 315 5.43 -11.02 47.35
CA GLU A 315 6.06 -11.68 48.50
C GLU A 315 7.41 -12.31 48.12
N LYS A 316 7.45 -13.04 47.00
CA LYS A 316 8.63 -13.81 46.57
C LYS A 316 9.68 -12.96 45.87
N TYR A 317 9.25 -11.93 45.14
CA TYR A 317 10.10 -11.06 44.34
C TYR A 317 9.72 -9.58 44.55
N PRO A 318 9.93 -9.01 45.74
CA PRO A 318 9.53 -7.63 46.02
C PRO A 318 10.27 -6.61 45.13
N ASP A 319 9.54 -5.58 44.68
CA ASP A 319 10.06 -4.46 43.88
C ASP A 319 10.78 -4.89 42.60
N LYS A 320 10.25 -5.93 41.95
CA LYS A 320 10.76 -6.45 40.68
C LYS A 320 9.79 -6.14 39.54
N GLN A 321 10.39 -6.05 38.35
CA GLN A 321 9.67 -5.95 37.10
C GLN A 321 9.73 -7.31 36.40
N LEU A 322 8.58 -7.81 35.96
CA LEU A 322 8.53 -9.00 35.13
C LEU A 322 8.55 -8.63 33.63
N GLU A 323 9.16 -9.50 32.84
CA GLU A 323 8.98 -9.59 31.38
C GLU A 323 8.08 -10.80 31.09
N MET A 324 7.04 -10.58 30.29
CA MET A 324 6.17 -11.62 29.75
C MET A 324 6.47 -11.85 28.27
N ILE A 325 6.80 -13.10 27.91
CA ILE A 325 6.99 -13.54 26.54
C ILE A 325 5.81 -14.43 26.14
N VAL A 326 4.96 -13.92 25.26
CA VAL A 326 3.83 -14.66 24.71
C VAL A 326 4.25 -15.31 23.40
N ARG A 327 4.10 -16.63 23.28
CA ARG A 327 4.38 -17.35 22.03
C ARG A 327 3.31 -18.37 21.70
N SER A 328 3.08 -18.55 20.40
CA SER A 328 2.21 -19.62 19.89
C SER A 328 2.74 -21.02 20.26
N THR A 329 1.84 -21.93 20.65
CA THR A 329 2.12 -23.38 20.77
C THR A 329 1.60 -24.17 19.57
N LYS A 330 0.59 -23.63 18.89
CA LYS A 330 0.06 -24.11 17.61
C LYS A 330 -0.06 -22.94 16.62
N PRO A 331 -0.10 -23.21 15.30
CA PRO A 331 -0.42 -22.19 14.31
C PRO A 331 -1.72 -21.45 14.66
N PRO A 332 -1.70 -20.12 14.81
CA PRO A 332 -2.91 -19.34 14.90
C PRO A 332 -3.68 -19.45 13.57
N TYR A 333 -5.00 -19.32 13.63
CA TYR A 333 -5.82 -19.27 12.42
C TYR A 333 -6.94 -18.23 12.58
N ILE A 334 -7.32 -17.65 11.46
CA ILE A 334 -8.36 -16.64 11.35
C ILE A 334 -9.49 -17.16 10.47
N HIS A 335 -10.70 -16.80 10.82
CA HIS A 335 -11.89 -16.98 10.00
C HIS A 335 -12.49 -15.63 9.64
N PHE A 336 -12.79 -15.42 8.36
CA PHE A 336 -13.46 -14.22 7.89
C PHE A 336 -14.92 -14.50 7.57
N ALA A 337 -15.79 -13.71 8.18
CA ALA A 337 -17.20 -13.62 7.87
C ALA A 337 -17.54 -12.16 7.55
N ARG A 338 -18.74 -11.93 7.01
CA ARG A 338 -19.23 -10.56 6.77
C ARG A 338 -19.11 -9.70 8.04
N ASP A 339 -18.40 -8.58 7.91
CA ASP A 339 -18.13 -7.58 8.94
C ASP A 339 -17.38 -8.08 10.19
N MET A 340 -16.86 -9.30 10.17
CA MET A 340 -16.28 -9.95 11.35
C MET A 340 -15.08 -10.83 11.00
N ALA A 341 -14.01 -10.69 11.77
CA ALA A 341 -12.87 -11.60 11.75
C ALA A 341 -12.71 -12.26 13.11
N THR A 342 -12.58 -13.59 13.13
CA THR A 342 -12.42 -14.38 14.35
C THR A 342 -11.04 -15.03 14.34
N LEU A 343 -10.18 -14.65 15.27
CA LEU A 343 -8.83 -15.19 15.44
C LEU A 343 -8.81 -16.17 16.61
N HIS A 344 -8.34 -17.37 16.36
CA HIS A 344 -8.07 -18.39 17.38
C HIS A 344 -6.57 -18.47 17.63
N PHE A 345 -6.20 -18.40 18.90
CA PHE A 345 -4.81 -18.38 19.32
C PHE A 345 -4.58 -19.26 20.55
N GLU A 346 -3.64 -20.18 20.43
CA GLU A 346 -3.20 -21.05 21.52
C GLU A 346 -1.70 -20.82 21.75
N GLY A 347 -1.33 -20.63 23.01
CA GLY A 347 0.02 -20.20 23.35
C GLY A 347 0.43 -20.46 24.78
N ARG A 348 1.63 -19.99 25.09
CA ARG A 348 2.19 -19.93 26.43
C ARG A 348 2.72 -18.53 26.69
N SER A 349 2.39 -18.00 27.86
CA SER A 349 2.99 -16.79 28.43
C SER A 349 4.08 -17.23 29.39
N LEU A 350 5.33 -16.87 29.10
CA LEU A 350 6.48 -17.16 29.96
C LEU A 350 6.84 -15.89 30.71
N PHE A 351 7.00 -16.00 32.03
CA PHE A 351 7.34 -14.88 32.90
C PHE A 351 8.78 -15.01 33.36
N TYR A 352 9.52 -13.92 33.25
CA TYR A 352 10.91 -13.79 33.68
C TYR A 352 11.05 -12.53 34.53
N ILE A 353 12.07 -12.47 35.40
CA ILE A 353 12.49 -11.18 35.98
C ILE A 353 13.20 -10.40 34.87
N GLU A 354 12.73 -9.18 34.58
CA GLU A 354 13.24 -8.36 33.48
C GLU A 354 14.75 -8.10 33.65
N GLY A 355 15.50 -8.26 32.56
CA GLY A 355 16.96 -8.13 32.56
C GLY A 355 17.72 -9.37 33.06
N THR A 356 17.03 -10.44 33.43
CA THR A 356 17.65 -11.70 33.88
C THR A 356 17.22 -12.88 33.01
N THR A 357 17.78 -14.07 33.28
CA THR A 357 17.32 -15.35 32.71
C THR A 357 16.47 -16.16 33.68
N GLU A 358 16.15 -15.59 34.85
CA GLU A 358 15.37 -16.27 35.89
C GLU A 358 13.91 -16.37 35.45
N LYS A 359 13.47 -17.62 35.21
CA LYS A 359 12.10 -17.94 34.84
C LYS A 359 11.24 -18.05 36.09
N VAL A 360 10.19 -17.25 36.14
CA VAL A 360 9.26 -17.11 37.27
C VAL A 360 8.02 -18.01 37.08
N GLY A 361 7.59 -18.23 35.85
CA GLY A 361 6.48 -19.14 35.58
C GLY A 361 6.04 -19.23 34.12
N VAL A 362 5.04 -20.06 33.86
CA VAL A 362 4.40 -20.31 32.57
C VAL A 362 2.90 -20.41 32.75
N ILE A 363 2.16 -19.64 31.96
CA ILE A 363 0.71 -19.76 31.85
C ILE A 363 0.38 -20.20 30.42
N PRO A 364 0.02 -21.47 30.20
CA PRO A 364 -0.56 -21.93 28.95
C PRO A 364 -2.00 -21.42 28.81
N PHE A 365 -2.37 -20.98 27.61
CA PHE A 365 -3.68 -20.39 27.38
C PHE A 365 -4.23 -20.69 25.99
N GLU A 366 -5.53 -20.48 25.87
CA GLU A 366 -6.27 -20.47 24.62
C GLU A 366 -7.22 -19.28 24.60
N THR A 367 -7.32 -18.61 23.46
CA THR A 367 -8.15 -17.41 23.35
C THR A 367 -8.79 -17.32 21.98
N THR A 368 -10.04 -16.86 21.98
CA THR A 368 -10.76 -16.45 20.77
C THR A 368 -10.92 -14.95 20.82
N MET A 369 -10.50 -14.29 19.74
CA MET A 369 -10.56 -12.84 19.57
C MET A 369 -11.45 -12.53 18.38
N VAL A 370 -12.30 -11.52 18.51
CA VAL A 370 -13.22 -11.10 17.45
C VAL A 370 -13.01 -9.62 17.16
N VAL A 371 -12.76 -9.31 15.89
CA VAL A 371 -12.64 -7.95 15.36
C VAL A 371 -13.83 -7.70 14.44
N LYS A 372 -14.56 -6.62 14.69
CA LYS A 372 -15.49 -6.03 13.73
C LYS A 372 -14.91 -4.72 13.26
N ALA A 373 -14.81 -4.52 11.95
CA ALA A 373 -14.20 -3.32 11.40
C ALA A 373 -15.05 -2.77 10.25
N ARG A 374 -15.13 -1.45 10.18
CA ARG A 374 -15.77 -0.70 9.09
C ARG A 374 -14.88 0.49 8.74
N THR A 375 -14.89 0.88 7.47
CA THR A 375 -14.20 2.10 7.07
C THR A 375 -15.18 3.24 6.91
N GLU A 376 -14.90 4.35 7.58
CA GLU A 376 -15.69 5.58 7.53
C GLU A 376 -14.72 6.76 7.35
N ASN A 377 -14.97 7.61 6.34
CA ASN A 377 -14.13 8.78 6.05
C ASN A 377 -12.62 8.47 5.90
N GLY A 378 -12.27 7.36 5.26
CA GLY A 378 -10.87 6.94 5.05
C GLY A 378 -10.16 6.44 6.32
N ARG A 379 -10.91 6.16 7.38
CA ARG A 379 -10.40 5.63 8.65
C ARG A 379 -11.10 4.32 8.98
N VAL A 380 -10.32 3.33 9.43
CA VAL A 380 -10.86 2.06 9.91
C VAL A 380 -11.26 2.23 11.36
N HIS A 381 -12.56 2.10 11.61
CA HIS A 381 -13.16 2.05 12.94
C HIS A 381 -13.63 0.63 13.23
N GLY A 382 -13.81 0.29 14.50
CA GLY A 382 -14.23 -1.05 14.83
C GLY A 382 -14.40 -1.33 16.31
N THR A 383 -14.72 -2.58 16.60
CA THR A 383 -14.74 -3.12 17.96
C THR A 383 -13.89 -4.38 18.01
N PHE A 384 -13.13 -4.48 19.09
CA PHE A 384 -12.34 -5.64 19.45
C PHE A 384 -12.94 -6.27 20.70
N SER A 385 -13.13 -7.58 20.68
CA SER A 385 -13.65 -8.34 21.81
C SER A 385 -12.88 -9.65 21.97
N ILE A 386 -12.86 -10.17 23.20
CA ILE A 386 -12.23 -11.44 23.54
C ILE A 386 -13.35 -12.33 24.13
N PRO A 387 -14.13 -13.04 23.30
CA PRO A 387 -15.18 -13.94 23.80
C PRO A 387 -14.67 -14.94 24.82
N SER A 388 -13.53 -15.58 24.55
CA SER A 388 -12.89 -16.52 25.47
C SER A 388 -11.40 -16.22 25.66
N LEU A 389 -10.97 -16.34 26.91
CA LEU A 389 -9.56 -16.42 27.31
C LEU A 389 -9.54 -17.43 28.45
N GLU A 390 -8.88 -18.54 28.24
CA GLU A 390 -8.83 -19.67 29.18
C GLU A 390 -7.39 -20.02 29.46
N TYR A 391 -7.07 -20.25 30.73
CA TYR A 391 -5.78 -20.78 31.16
C TYR A 391 -5.91 -22.30 31.27
N LYS A 392 -4.95 -23.04 30.73
CA LYS A 392 -4.97 -24.51 30.72
C LYS A 392 -4.44 -25.05 32.05
N ASN A 393 -4.74 -26.31 32.37
CA ASN A 393 -4.42 -26.91 33.67
C ASN A 393 -2.91 -27.04 33.96
N ASP A 394 -2.05 -27.00 32.94
CA ASP A 394 -0.58 -27.07 33.06
C ASP A 394 0.06 -25.72 33.44
N VAL A 395 -0.61 -24.92 34.29
CA VAL A 395 -0.07 -23.68 34.85
C VAL A 395 1.07 -23.99 35.83
N ASP A 396 2.19 -23.31 35.62
CA ASP A 396 3.39 -23.31 36.46
C ASP A 396 3.65 -21.85 36.85
N PHE A 397 2.85 -21.28 37.75
CA PHE A 397 2.93 -19.86 38.10
C PHE A 397 2.69 -19.68 39.60
N PHE A 398 3.80 -19.53 40.36
CA PHE A 398 3.79 -19.36 41.81
C PHE A 398 3.05 -20.45 42.60
N ASP A 399 3.06 -21.70 42.10
CA ASP A 399 2.36 -22.84 42.71
C ASP A 399 0.83 -22.63 42.88
N LEU A 400 0.26 -21.73 42.07
CA LEU A 400 -1.17 -21.39 42.15
C LEU A 400 -2.01 -22.26 41.23
N PRO A 401 -3.20 -22.69 41.69
CA PRO A 401 -4.18 -23.33 40.81
C PRO A 401 -4.74 -22.31 39.82
N VAL A 402 -5.17 -22.80 38.65
CA VAL A 402 -5.71 -21.98 37.56
C VAL A 402 -6.85 -21.05 38.02
N ASP A 403 -7.71 -21.53 38.91
CA ASP A 403 -8.87 -20.78 39.42
C ASP A 403 -8.46 -19.54 40.21
N SER A 404 -7.32 -19.56 40.90
CA SER A 404 -6.77 -18.40 41.62
C SER A 404 -6.27 -17.31 40.67
N LEU A 405 -5.97 -17.65 39.41
CA LEU A 405 -5.49 -16.70 38.41
C LEU A 405 -6.62 -15.98 37.66
N ARG A 406 -7.88 -16.17 38.07
CA ARG A 406 -9.04 -15.54 37.42
C ARG A 406 -8.96 -14.01 37.42
N GLY A 407 -8.59 -13.40 38.55
CA GLY A 407 -8.44 -11.94 38.65
C GLY A 407 -7.40 -11.42 37.66
N PHE A 408 -6.23 -12.07 37.62
CA PHE A 408 -5.16 -11.75 36.68
C PHE A 408 -5.61 -11.88 35.22
N ARG A 409 -6.31 -12.97 34.89
CA ARG A 409 -6.86 -13.20 33.56
C ARG A 409 -7.81 -12.09 33.12
N ASP A 410 -8.73 -11.73 34.00
CA ASP A 410 -9.77 -10.73 33.71
C ASP A 410 -9.14 -9.33 33.60
N ALA A 411 -8.11 -9.02 34.41
CA ALA A 411 -7.33 -7.78 34.32
C ALA A 411 -6.57 -7.66 32.99
N ASN A 412 -5.85 -8.71 32.56
CA ASN A 412 -5.15 -8.73 31.27
C ASN A 412 -6.11 -8.59 30.09
N LYS A 413 -7.24 -9.30 30.14
CA LYS A 413 -8.31 -9.19 29.15
C LYS A 413 -8.82 -7.75 29.08
N GLY A 414 -9.13 -7.13 30.22
CA GLY A 414 -9.59 -5.75 30.30
C GLY A 414 -8.57 -4.75 29.75
N ALA A 415 -7.30 -4.88 30.12
CA ALA A 415 -6.21 -4.04 29.63
C ALA A 415 -6.10 -4.11 28.10
N LEU A 416 -6.10 -5.32 27.52
CA LEU A 416 -6.01 -5.51 26.07
C LEU A 416 -7.22 -4.92 25.33
N LEU A 417 -8.43 -5.15 25.86
CA LEU A 417 -9.66 -4.58 25.32
C LEU A 417 -9.62 -3.05 25.34
N ASN A 418 -9.18 -2.44 26.43
CA ASN A 418 -9.12 -0.99 26.57
C ASN A 418 -8.13 -0.36 25.57
N VAL A 419 -6.93 -0.92 25.47
CA VAL A 419 -5.89 -0.41 24.56
C VAL A 419 -6.34 -0.48 23.10
N ILE A 420 -6.82 -1.66 22.65
CA ILE A 420 -7.20 -1.85 21.25
C ILE A 420 -8.46 -1.04 20.91
N ASN A 421 -9.49 -1.06 21.76
CA ASN A 421 -10.73 -0.33 21.49
C ASN A 421 -10.55 1.19 21.55
N ALA A 422 -9.65 1.72 22.40
CA ALA A 422 -9.33 3.14 22.39
C ALA A 422 -8.81 3.58 21.01
N LYS A 423 -7.89 2.81 20.41
CA LYS A 423 -7.37 3.09 19.06
C LYS A 423 -8.41 2.91 17.96
N LEU A 424 -9.21 1.84 18.01
CA LEU A 424 -10.27 1.62 17.03
C LEU A 424 -11.36 2.70 17.10
N LYS A 425 -11.63 3.26 18.29
CA LYS A 425 -12.56 4.37 18.49
C LYS A 425 -12.05 5.66 17.83
N GLU A 426 -10.75 5.98 17.99
CA GLU A 426 -10.11 7.12 17.30
C GLU A 426 -10.07 6.93 15.77
N GLY A 427 -10.06 5.68 15.32
CA GLY A 427 -9.94 5.27 13.93
C GLY A 427 -8.50 5.18 13.46
N ILE A 428 -8.22 4.23 12.57
CA ILE A 428 -6.88 4.00 12.02
C ILE A 428 -6.86 4.55 10.59
N ALA A 429 -5.95 5.50 10.31
CA ALA A 429 -5.76 5.98 8.94
C ALA A 429 -5.02 4.92 8.11
N LEU A 430 -5.53 4.62 6.93
CA LEU A 430 -4.84 3.79 5.95
C LEU A 430 -4.22 4.73 4.90
N GLU A 431 -2.94 5.03 5.07
CA GLU A 431 -2.18 5.86 4.13
C GLU A 431 -1.20 4.94 3.39
N LEU A 432 -1.27 4.91 2.07
CA LEU A 432 -0.21 4.31 1.26
C LEU A 432 0.97 5.29 1.17
N ASP A 433 2.11 4.81 0.68
CA ASP A 433 3.27 5.67 0.43
C ASP A 433 2.89 6.92 -0.40
N GLU A 434 3.59 8.04 -0.22
CA GLU A 434 3.26 9.32 -0.88
C GLU A 434 3.33 9.25 -2.41
N LYS A 435 4.06 8.26 -2.94
CA LYS A 435 4.14 7.95 -4.37
C LYS A 435 2.93 7.17 -4.89
N SER A 436 2.06 6.68 -4.01
CA SER A 436 0.82 6.00 -4.38
C SER A 436 -0.24 7.02 -4.75
N HIS A 437 -0.78 6.91 -5.97
CA HIS A 437 -1.91 7.72 -6.42
C HIS A 437 -3.28 7.17 -5.95
N ILE A 438 -3.28 6.25 -4.99
CA ILE A 438 -4.47 5.59 -4.46
C ILE A 438 -4.81 6.19 -3.10
N TYR A 439 -6.03 6.72 -2.99
CA TYR A 439 -6.56 7.40 -1.80
C TYR A 439 -7.91 6.81 -1.39
N ASN A 440 -8.48 7.27 -0.28
CA ASN A 440 -9.79 6.84 0.23
C ASN A 440 -9.90 5.31 0.34
N ILE A 441 -8.86 4.73 0.95
CA ILE A 441 -8.76 3.29 1.18
C ILE A 441 -9.85 2.88 2.15
N SER A 442 -10.59 1.83 1.79
CA SER A 442 -11.56 1.17 2.66
C SER A 442 -11.26 -0.30 2.79
N VAL A 443 -11.40 -0.81 4.01
CA VAL A 443 -11.30 -2.22 4.37
C VAL A 443 -12.67 -2.70 4.85
N ALA A 444 -13.06 -3.89 4.38
CA ALA A 444 -14.25 -4.60 4.81
C ALA A 444 -13.96 -6.10 4.94
N PHE A 445 -14.57 -6.75 5.93
CA PHE A 445 -14.51 -8.21 6.07
C PHE A 445 -15.66 -8.84 5.30
N MET A 446 -15.33 -9.85 4.50
CA MET A 446 -16.25 -10.64 3.69
C MET A 446 -16.16 -12.10 4.11
N ASN A 447 -17.04 -12.94 3.58
CA ASN A 447 -16.90 -14.38 3.79
C ASN A 447 -15.59 -14.86 3.16
N GLU A 448 -14.75 -15.52 3.95
CA GLU A 448 -13.47 -16.12 3.57
C GLU A 448 -12.43 -15.13 2.97
N ALA A 449 -12.63 -13.81 3.13
CA ALA A 449 -11.70 -12.83 2.60
C ALA A 449 -11.80 -11.44 3.26
N VAL A 450 -10.75 -10.64 3.07
CA VAL A 450 -10.73 -9.20 3.38
C VAL A 450 -10.69 -8.42 2.08
N LEU A 451 -11.64 -7.51 1.91
CA LEU A 451 -11.69 -6.59 0.78
C LEU A 451 -11.03 -5.26 1.14
N ILE A 452 -10.09 -4.83 0.29
CA ILE A 452 -9.43 -3.53 0.34
C ILE A 452 -9.79 -2.79 -0.95
N GLN A 453 -10.40 -1.62 -0.86
CA GLN A 453 -10.74 -0.80 -2.02
C GLN A 453 -10.04 0.56 -1.94
N GLY A 454 -9.60 1.08 -3.06
CA GLY A 454 -8.96 2.39 -3.17
C GLY A 454 -9.55 3.21 -4.32
N GLY A 455 -9.73 4.52 -4.11
CA GLY A 455 -10.10 5.47 -5.16
C GLY A 455 -8.86 6.08 -5.83
N LYS A 456 -9.00 6.54 -7.07
CA LYS A 456 -8.01 7.40 -7.73
C LYS A 456 -8.31 8.85 -7.41
N LEU A 457 -7.28 9.69 -7.33
CA LEU A 457 -7.45 11.14 -7.46
C LEU A 457 -8.03 11.41 -8.86
N LYS A 458 -9.01 12.33 -8.95
CA LYS A 458 -9.45 12.87 -10.25
C LYS A 458 -8.17 13.38 -10.91
N ALA A 459 -7.69 12.71 -11.96
CA ALA A 459 -6.60 13.26 -12.76
C ALA A 459 -7.10 14.63 -13.20
N THR A 460 -6.43 15.70 -12.78
CA THR A 460 -6.51 16.95 -13.52
C THR A 460 -6.09 16.59 -14.94
N SER A 461 -6.99 16.89 -15.85
CA SER A 461 -6.95 16.62 -17.27
C SER A 461 -5.72 17.26 -17.92
N ASP A 462 -4.57 16.60 -17.84
CA ASP A 462 -3.36 16.95 -18.60
C ASP A 462 -3.05 15.88 -19.67
N CYS A 463 -4.06 15.14 -20.12
CA CYS A 463 -4.02 14.40 -21.39
C CYS A 463 -4.99 15.04 -22.40
N GLU A 464 -4.88 16.36 -22.58
CA GLU A 464 -5.62 17.08 -23.61
C GLU A 464 -4.76 18.22 -24.14
N GLN A 465 -3.53 17.91 -24.60
CA GLN A 465 -2.73 18.75 -25.52
C GLN A 465 -1.34 18.13 -25.79
N SER A 466 -1.28 17.12 -26.65
CA SER A 466 -0.11 16.90 -27.52
C SER A 466 -0.43 15.79 -28.51
N GLY A 467 -0.64 16.14 -29.77
CA GLY A 467 -0.95 15.16 -30.81
C GLY A 467 -0.98 15.76 -32.21
N GLU A 468 -0.04 16.63 -32.55
CA GLU A 468 0.38 16.76 -33.96
C GLU A 468 1.57 15.82 -34.15
N ALA A 469 1.30 14.62 -34.65
CA ALA A 469 2.33 13.72 -35.15
C ALA A 469 2.49 13.98 -36.66
N TYR A 470 3.61 14.58 -37.07
CA TYR A 470 4.02 14.67 -38.46
C TYR A 470 4.68 13.34 -38.86
N LEU A 471 3.98 12.55 -39.67
CA LEU A 471 4.56 11.39 -40.37
C LEU A 471 5.33 11.88 -41.60
N ASN A 472 6.66 11.92 -41.50
CA ASN A 472 7.55 11.98 -42.66
C ASN A 472 8.22 10.60 -42.79
N GLU A 473 7.65 9.71 -43.61
CA GLU A 473 8.37 8.56 -44.14
C GLU A 473 8.82 8.87 -45.56
N GLU A 474 10.11 9.12 -45.72
CA GLU A 474 10.79 9.24 -47.00
C GLU A 474 11.20 7.82 -47.45
N TYR A 475 10.40 7.18 -48.30
CA TYR A 475 10.80 5.92 -48.95
C TYR A 475 11.80 6.22 -50.08
N ARG A 476 12.95 5.55 -50.03
CA ARG A 476 13.97 5.54 -51.09
C ARG A 476 13.83 4.32 -51.98
#